data_AF-A0A3B9IS57-F1
#
_entry.id   AF-A0A3B9IS57-F1
#
_cell.length_a   1.000
_cell.length_b   1.000
_cell.length_c   1.000
_cell.angle_alpha   90.00
_cell.angle_beta   90.00
_cell.angle_gamma   90.00
#
_symmetry.space_group_name_H-M   'P 1'
#
loop_
_entity.id
_entity.type
_entity.pdbx_description
1 polymer ?
#
loop_
_entity_poly.entity_id
_entity_poly.type
_entity_poly.pdbx_seq_one_letter_code
_entity_poly.pdbx_strand_id
1 'polypeptide(L)' 'MWLLVGLGNPGPEYAGNRHNIGFMAADAIAEKNGFSPWSK' A
#
# COMPACT_ATOMS: atom_id res chain seq x y z
N MET A 1 8.77 -0.02 18.32
CA MET A 1 7.80 0.55 17.35
C MET A 1 8.17 0.03 15.98
N TRP A 2 7.21 -0.42 15.18
CA TRP A 2 7.45 -0.90 13.82
C TRP A 2 6.72 0.01 12.82
N LEU A 3 7.37 0.32 11.70
CA LEU A 3 6.79 1.05 10.59
C LEU A 3 6.88 0.17 9.34
N LEU A 4 5.73 -0.17 8.77
CA LEU A 4 5.66 -0.85 7.48
C LEU A 4 5.41 0.20 6.40
N VAL A 5 6.20 0.15 5.32
CA VAL A 5 6.09 1.09 4.19
C VAL A 5 6.06 0.29 2.89
N GLY A 6 5.06 0.55 2.05
CA GLY A 6 5.03 0.09 0.67
C GLY A 6 5.69 1.12 -0.23
N LEU A 7 6.69 0.72 -1.03
CA LEU A 7 7.24 1.58 -2.08
C LEU A 7 6.45 1.40 -3.39
N GLY A 8 6.32 2.49 -4.15
CA GLY A 8 5.60 2.53 -5.42
C GLY A 8 5.53 3.94 -5.99
N ASN A 9 5.04 4.03 -7.23
CA ASN A 9 4.77 5.29 -7.91
C ASN A 9 3.28 5.65 -7.83
N PRO A 10 2.92 6.89 -7.48
CA PRO A 10 1.53 7.34 -7.45
C PRO A 10 0.98 7.57 -8.86
N GLY A 11 -0.31 7.30 -9.06
CA GLY A 11 -1.02 7.53 -10.33
C GLY A 11 -1.62 6.24 -10.92
N PRO A 12 -2.80 6.29 -11.56
CA PRO A 12 -3.46 5.13 -12.16
C PRO A 12 -2.62 4.46 -13.25
N GLU A 13 -1.75 5.21 -13.92
CA GLU A 13 -0.83 4.72 -14.95
C GLU A 13 0.22 3.73 -14.40
N TYR A 14 0.45 3.72 -13.09
CA TYR A 14 1.36 2.77 -12.44
C TYR A 14 0.65 1.58 -11.78
N ALA A 15 -0.67 1.51 -11.89
CA ALA A 15 -1.46 0.41 -11.33
C ALA A 15 -1.03 -0.93 -11.96
N GLY A 16 -0.59 -1.87 -11.12
CA GLY A 16 -0.15 -3.20 -11.56
C GLY A 16 1.29 -3.29 -12.07
N ASN A 17 2.06 -2.19 -12.06
CA ASN A 17 3.50 -2.28 -12.34
C ASN A 17 4.22 -3.04 -11.24
N ARG A 18 5.24 -3.83 -11.60
CA ARG A 18 6.08 -4.57 -10.63
C ARG A 18 6.74 -3.65 -9.59
N HIS A 19 6.97 -2.39 -9.93
CA HIS A 19 7.51 -1.38 -9.02
C HIS A 19 6.52 -0.96 -7.92
N ASN A 20 5.22 -1.21 -8.10
CA ASN A 20 4.15 -0.89 -7.16
C ASN A 20 3.76 -2.08 -6.28
N ILE A 21 4.53 -3.17 -6.31
CA ILE A 21 4.27 -4.34 -5.44
C ILE A 21 4.28 -3.98 -3.96
N GLY A 22 5.05 -2.96 -3.56
CA GLY A 22 5.07 -2.46 -2.19
C GLY A 22 3.73 -1.85 -1.77
N PHE A 23 3.12 -1.00 -2.61
CA PHE A 23 1.76 -0.47 -2.37
C PHE A 23 0.74 -1.61 -2.29
N MET A 24 0.75 -2.54 -3.24
CA MET A 24 -0.18 -3.67 -3.25
C MET A 24 -0.05 -4.55 -1.99
N ALA A 25 1.18 -4.77 -1.52
CA ALA A 25 1.42 -5.52 -0.29
C ALA A 25 0.92 -4.77 0.94
N ALA A 26 1.16 -3.45 1.02
CA ALA A 26 0.67 -2.63 2.13
C ALA A 26 -0.86 -2.62 2.18
N ASP A 27 -1.53 -2.47 1.04
CA ASP A 27 -2.99 -2.51 0.91
C ASP A 27 -3.54 -3.88 1.36
N ALA A 28 -2.97 -4.98 0.87
CA ALA A 28 -3.40 -6.33 1.25
C ALA A 28 -3.20 -6.61 2.75
N ILE A 29 -2.11 -6.10 3.34
CA ILE A 29 -1.88 -6.21 4.79
C ILE A 29 -2.93 -5.39 5.56
N ALA A 30 -3.21 -4.17 5.12
CA ALA A 30 -4.21 -3.32 5.76
C ALA A 30 -5.61 -3.94 5.71
N GLU A 31 -6.02 -4.45 4.54
CA GLU A 31 -7.31 -5.13 4.35
C GLU A 31 -7.42 -6.37 5.23
N LYS A 32 -6.39 -7.24 5.22
CA LYS A 32 -6.38 -8.48 6.00
C LYS A 32 -6.45 -8.24 7.51
N ASN A 33 -5.85 -7.15 8.00
CA ASN A 33 -5.82 -6.83 9.43
C ASN A 33 -6.91 -5.83 9.85
N GLY A 34 -7.78 -5.40 8.95
CA GLY A 34 -8.87 -4.46 9.23
C GLY A 34 -8.37 -3.07 9.65
N PHE A 35 -7.22 -2.63 9.12
CA PHE A 35 -6.73 -1.28 9.41
C PHE A 35 -7.65 -0.23 8.80
N SER A 36 -7.97 0.78 9.62
CA SER A 36 -8.81 1.89 9.19
C SER A 36 -8.05 2.75 8.17
N PRO A 37 -8.72 3.28 7.14
CA PRO A 37 -8.17 4.33 6.31
C PRO A 37 -7.72 5.49 7.19
N TRP A 38 -6.66 6.17 6.79
CA TRP A 38 -6.24 7.37 7.49
C TRP A 38 -7.31 8.47 7.37
N SER A 39 -7.69 9.04 8.51
CA SER A 39 -8.54 10.24 8.60
C SER A 39 -7.74 11.36 9.26
N LYS A 40 -7.89 12.59 8.74
CA LYS A 40 -7.35 13.80 9.37
C LYS A 40 -8.09 14.15 10.65
#